data_AF-A0A8D9E9Y7-F1
#
_entry.id   AF-A0A8D9E9Y7-F1
#
_cell.length_a   1.000
_cell.length_b   1.000
_cell.length_c   1.000
_cell.angle_alpha   90.00
_cell.angle_beta   90.00
_cell.angle_gamma   90.00
#
_symmetry.space_group_name_H-M   'P 1'
#
loop_
_entity.id
_entity.type
_entity.pdbx_description
1 polymer ?
#
loop_
_entity_poly.entity_id
_entity_poly.type
_entity_poly.pdbx_seq_one_letter_code
_entity_poly.pdbx_strand_id
1 'polypeptide(L)'
;ATHVYLAFNPSLLSPHRHSMKSIVTLEKPKSKVADSDWHGKIFQLRHSCDVKRQAAFELKNEARQLRNETDITSHWGAYQNNARLADRITEISRWTDVLHKCRSQVEAELRELSVEKSLTEKEIELYNLNFTVVNECLTLRDEKTSNDLCRDAVEAELNTELKTLETFKKMFTDKVQEAWEQMNQLQ
;
A
#
# COMPACT_ATOMS: atom_id res chain seq x y z
N ALA A 1 -5.02 109.41 -42.80
CA ALA A 1 -3.74 110.06 -43.18
C ALA A 1 -2.84 108.94 -43.67
N THR A 2 -2.33 108.88 -44.91
CA THR A 2 -1.98 109.94 -45.84
C THR A 2 -1.93 109.32 -47.25
N HIS A 3 -2.50 110.00 -48.24
CA HIS A 3 -2.25 109.78 -49.67
C HIS A 3 -0.80 110.11 -49.99
N VAL A 4 -0.09 109.29 -50.78
CA VAL A 4 0.89 109.80 -51.76
C VAL A 4 0.83 108.92 -53.02
N TYR A 5 0.60 109.61 -54.14
CA TYR A 5 0.57 109.10 -55.51
C TYR A 5 1.98 109.05 -56.13
N LEU A 6 2.20 108.01 -56.94
CA LEU A 6 3.00 107.90 -58.18
C LEU A 6 4.49 108.28 -58.21
N ALA A 7 5.29 107.30 -58.66
CA ALA A 7 6.16 107.51 -59.81
C ALA A 7 6.02 106.34 -60.78
N PHE A 8 5.40 106.62 -61.93
CA PHE A 8 5.31 105.74 -63.09
C PHE A 8 6.65 105.82 -63.83
N ASN A 9 7.42 104.74 -63.91
CA ASN A 9 8.60 104.67 -64.76
C ASN A 9 8.35 103.66 -65.89
N PRO A 10 8.01 104.12 -67.11
CA PRO A 10 7.54 103.28 -68.21
C PRO A 10 8.69 102.89 -69.14
N SER A 11 9.61 102.07 -68.66
CA SER A 11 10.64 101.47 -69.51
C SER A 11 11.31 100.31 -68.79
N LEU A 12 10.77 99.10 -69.03
CA LEU A 12 11.49 97.82 -69.16
C LEU A 12 10.44 96.70 -69.24
N LEU A 13 9.77 96.65 -70.39
CA LEU A 13 9.00 95.51 -70.84
C LEU A 13 9.95 94.33 -71.07
N SER A 14 9.90 93.30 -70.23
CA SER A 14 10.20 91.92 -70.67
C SER A 14 9.60 90.90 -69.70
N PRO A 15 8.73 89.97 -70.13
CA PRO A 15 8.11 88.99 -69.24
C PRO A 15 8.95 87.71 -69.18
N HIS A 16 9.62 87.46 -68.05
CA HIS A 16 10.13 86.13 -67.70
C HIS A 16 9.38 85.54 -66.50
N ARG A 17 8.28 84.87 -66.86
CA ARG A 17 7.39 84.11 -65.99
C ARG A 17 8.15 82.91 -65.39
N HIS A 18 8.57 83.00 -64.13
CA HIS A 18 9.07 81.85 -63.38
C HIS A 18 7.88 81.02 -62.87
N SER A 19 7.69 79.83 -63.45
CA SER A 19 6.65 78.87 -63.07
C SER A 19 7.20 77.91 -62.01
N MET A 20 6.75 78.01 -60.75
CA MET A 20 6.92 76.93 -59.77
C MET A 20 6.16 75.68 -60.23
N LYS A 21 6.86 74.56 -60.41
CA LYS A 21 6.25 73.26 -60.73
C LYS A 21 6.08 72.45 -59.44
N SER A 22 4.84 72.16 -59.06
CA SER A 22 4.50 71.15 -58.06
C SER A 22 4.78 69.76 -58.66
N ILE A 23 5.62 68.97 -58.00
CA ILE A 23 5.92 67.58 -58.41
C ILE A 23 4.84 66.68 -57.80
N VAL A 24 3.96 66.17 -58.65
CA VAL A 24 3.11 65.00 -58.34
C VAL A 24 3.95 63.76 -58.62
N THR A 25 4.37 63.05 -57.58
CA THR A 25 4.97 61.71 -57.73
C THR A 25 3.88 60.72 -58.14
N LEU A 26 3.69 60.53 -59.44
CA LEU A 26 2.92 59.41 -59.99
C LEU A 26 3.76 58.14 -59.83
N GLU A 27 3.39 57.27 -58.89
CA GLU A 27 3.98 55.93 -58.83
C GLU A 27 3.70 55.17 -60.12
N LYS A 28 4.73 54.55 -60.69
CA LYS A 28 4.64 53.77 -61.93
C LYS A 28 3.63 52.62 -61.74
N PRO A 29 2.74 52.36 -62.72
CA PRO A 29 1.81 51.24 -62.62
C PRO A 29 2.58 49.93 -62.42
N LYS A 30 2.20 49.16 -61.40
CA LYS A 30 2.80 47.84 -61.13
C LYS A 30 2.68 46.98 -62.38
N SER A 31 3.75 46.28 -62.74
CA SER A 31 3.74 45.36 -63.89
C SER A 31 2.67 44.28 -63.66
N LYS A 32 1.86 44.03 -64.71
CA LYS A 32 0.84 42.99 -64.67
C LYS A 32 1.51 41.63 -64.88
N VAL A 33 1.12 40.65 -64.08
CA VAL A 33 1.59 39.27 -64.21
C VAL A 33 0.94 38.64 -65.45
N ALA A 34 1.68 37.77 -66.15
CA ALA A 34 1.12 37.00 -67.26
C ALA A 34 0.05 36.02 -66.76
N ASP A 35 -0.99 35.80 -67.55
CA ASP A 35 -2.14 35.00 -67.14
C ASP A 35 -1.76 33.56 -66.76
N SER A 36 -0.84 32.94 -67.52
CA SER A 36 -0.28 31.61 -67.22
C SER A 36 0.43 31.55 -65.87
N ASP A 37 1.20 32.57 -65.52
CA ASP A 37 1.96 32.62 -64.26
C ASP A 37 1.02 32.84 -63.08
N TRP A 38 -0.06 33.61 -63.27
CA TRP A 38 -1.13 33.75 -62.28
C TRP A 38 -1.82 32.41 -62.03
N HIS A 39 -2.25 31.71 -63.09
CA HIS A 39 -2.86 30.39 -62.99
C HIS A 39 -1.94 29.36 -62.31
N GLY A 40 -0.65 29.34 -62.67
CA GLY A 40 0.35 28.46 -62.04
C GLY A 40 0.53 28.75 -60.55
N LYS A 41 0.63 30.02 -60.16
CA LYS A 41 0.75 30.41 -58.75
C LYS A 41 -0.50 30.09 -57.93
N ILE A 42 -1.69 30.30 -58.50
CA ILE A 42 -2.96 29.93 -57.86
C ILE A 42 -3.06 28.41 -57.70
N PHE A 43 -2.66 27.63 -58.70
CA PHE A 43 -2.63 26.17 -58.61
C PHE A 43 -1.68 25.69 -57.50
N GLN A 44 -0.45 26.21 -57.44
CA GLN A 44 0.52 25.88 -56.39
C GLN A 44 0.00 26.23 -54.99
N LEU A 45 -0.61 27.41 -54.83
CA LEU A 45 -1.21 27.81 -53.56
C LEU A 45 -2.34 26.87 -53.14
N ARG A 46 -3.24 26.51 -54.07
CA ARG A 46 -4.32 25.55 -53.81
C ARG A 46 -3.76 24.20 -53.40
N HIS A 47 -2.82 23.66 -54.15
CA HIS A 47 -2.18 22.39 -53.85
C HIS A 47 -1.51 22.41 -52.46
N SER A 48 -0.77 23.47 -52.13
CA SER A 48 -0.16 23.61 -50.80
C SER A 48 -1.20 23.68 -49.68
N CYS A 49 -2.32 24.40 -49.90
CA CYS A 49 -3.43 24.44 -48.96
C CYS A 49 -4.09 23.07 -48.78
N ASP A 50 -4.26 22.28 -49.85
CA ASP A 50 -4.86 20.95 -49.79
C ASP A 50 -3.97 19.96 -49.04
N VAL A 51 -2.66 19.97 -49.30
CA VAL A 51 -1.68 19.17 -48.53
C VAL A 51 -1.72 19.54 -47.05
N LYS A 52 -1.74 20.83 -46.71
CA LYS A 52 -1.83 21.28 -45.31
C LYS A 52 -3.14 20.88 -44.66
N ARG A 53 -4.26 20.93 -45.41
CA ARG A 53 -5.57 20.50 -44.91
C ARG A 53 -5.57 19.01 -44.62
N GLN A 54 -4.99 18.20 -45.52
CA GLN A 54 -4.88 16.76 -45.36
C GLN A 54 -4.02 16.39 -44.14
N ALA A 55 -2.83 16.99 -44.01
CA ALA A 55 -1.96 16.77 -42.85
C ALA A 55 -2.64 17.19 -41.53
N ALA A 56 -3.38 18.30 -41.53
CA ALA A 56 -4.13 18.72 -40.34
C ALA A 56 -5.30 17.78 -40.01
N PHE A 57 -5.92 17.15 -41.01
CA PHE A 57 -6.96 16.15 -40.83
C PHE A 57 -6.38 14.86 -40.23
N GLU A 58 -5.27 14.37 -40.78
CA GLU A 58 -4.54 13.20 -40.28
C GLU A 58 -4.11 13.40 -38.83
N LEU A 59 -3.46 14.52 -38.51
CA LEU A 59 -3.03 14.85 -37.15
C LEU A 59 -4.21 14.87 -36.15
N LYS A 60 -5.36 15.42 -36.56
CA LYS A 60 -6.56 15.43 -35.70
C LYS A 60 -7.11 14.03 -35.48
N ASN A 61 -7.09 13.19 -36.51
CA ASN A 61 -7.53 11.82 -36.41
C ASN A 61 -6.62 11.01 -35.48
N GLU A 62 -5.30 11.12 -35.67
CA GLU A 62 -4.29 10.50 -34.81
C GLU A 62 -4.41 10.97 -33.36
N ALA A 63 -4.56 12.28 -33.12
CA ALA A 63 -4.75 12.80 -31.77
C ALA A 63 -6.01 12.26 -31.10
N ARG A 64 -7.11 12.08 -31.86
CA ARG A 64 -8.35 11.48 -31.35
C ARG A 64 -8.14 10.00 -31.02
N GLN A 65 -7.46 9.27 -31.89
CA GLN A 65 -7.14 7.87 -31.68
C GLN A 65 -6.27 7.69 -30.42
N LEU A 66 -5.19 8.46 -30.30
CA LEU A 66 -4.28 8.41 -29.16
C LEU A 66 -5.01 8.70 -27.83
N ARG A 67 -5.91 9.69 -27.83
CA ARG A 67 -6.75 9.98 -26.66
C ARG A 67 -7.63 8.79 -26.29
N ASN A 68 -8.33 8.21 -27.27
CA ASN A 68 -9.18 7.05 -27.02
C ASN A 68 -8.37 5.86 -26.49
N GLU A 69 -7.21 5.58 -27.09
CA GLU A 69 -6.31 4.50 -26.65
C GLU A 69 -5.80 4.74 -25.21
N THR A 70 -5.41 5.98 -24.90
CA THR A 70 -4.98 6.38 -23.56
C THR A 70 -6.12 6.21 -22.55
N ASP A 71 -7.33 6.67 -22.89
CA ASP A 71 -8.51 6.58 -22.02
C ASP A 71 -8.87 5.12 -21.73
N ILE A 72 -8.90 4.28 -22.76
CA ILE A 72 -9.16 2.83 -22.64
C ILE A 72 -8.09 2.18 -21.78
N THR A 73 -6.81 2.44 -22.08
CA THR A 73 -5.68 1.82 -21.38
C THR A 73 -5.65 2.22 -19.90
N SER A 74 -5.90 3.51 -19.62
CA SER A 74 -5.96 4.03 -18.25
C SER A 74 -7.13 3.41 -17.48
N HIS A 75 -8.32 3.35 -18.09
CA HIS A 75 -9.51 2.76 -17.48
C HIS A 75 -9.28 1.29 -17.10
N TRP A 76 -8.81 0.48 -18.04
CA TRP A 76 -8.58 -0.94 -17.80
C TRP A 76 -7.40 -1.18 -16.85
N GLY A 77 -6.34 -0.37 -16.92
CA GLY A 77 -5.24 -0.43 -15.98
C GLY A 77 -5.69 -0.16 -14.54
N ALA A 78 -6.51 0.87 -14.34
CA ALA A 78 -7.09 1.18 -13.04
C ALA A 78 -8.04 0.08 -12.56
N TYR A 79 -8.91 -0.42 -13.43
CA TYR A 79 -9.83 -1.51 -13.10
C TYR A 79 -9.09 -2.78 -12.66
N GLN A 80 -8.09 -3.22 -13.43
CA GLN A 80 -7.31 -4.42 -13.11
C GLN A 80 -6.52 -4.25 -11.81
N ASN A 81 -5.96 -3.06 -11.57
CA ASN A 81 -5.27 -2.77 -10.31
C ASN A 81 -6.24 -2.86 -9.13
N ASN A 82 -7.40 -2.20 -9.22
CA ASN A 82 -8.43 -2.22 -8.19
C ASN A 82 -8.93 -3.64 -7.91
N ALA A 83 -9.15 -4.45 -8.95
CA ALA A 83 -9.54 -5.86 -8.78
C ALA A 83 -8.48 -6.67 -8.03
N ARG A 84 -7.21 -6.55 -8.42
CA ARG A 84 -6.09 -7.23 -7.73
C ARG A 84 -5.93 -6.77 -6.29
N LEU A 85 -6.15 -5.48 -6.02
CA LEU A 85 -6.13 -4.95 -4.65
C LEU A 85 -7.29 -5.49 -3.83
N ALA A 86 -8.49 -5.57 -4.40
CA ALA A 86 -9.65 -6.17 -3.74
C ALA A 86 -9.37 -7.64 -3.38
N ASP A 87 -8.89 -8.44 -4.33
CA ASP A 87 -8.51 -9.84 -4.08
C ASP A 87 -7.50 -9.95 -2.94
N ARG A 88 -6.45 -9.12 -2.97
CA ARG A 88 -5.42 -9.11 -1.91
C ARG A 88 -5.98 -8.69 -0.55
N ILE A 89 -6.91 -7.74 -0.50
CA ILE A 89 -7.60 -7.36 0.75
C ILE A 89 -8.37 -8.56 1.28
N THR A 90 -9.14 -9.26 0.44
CA THR A 90 -9.90 -10.44 0.88
C THR A 90 -8.98 -11.55 1.40
N GLU A 91 -7.85 -11.78 0.75
CA GLU A 91 -6.86 -12.76 1.20
C GLU A 91 -6.25 -12.38 2.55
N ILE A 92 -5.83 -11.13 2.70
CA ILE A 92 -5.27 -10.62 3.96
C ILE A 92 -6.31 -10.76 5.08
N SER A 93 -7.56 -10.33 4.87
CA SER A 93 -8.63 -10.47 5.85
C SER A 93 -8.84 -11.93 6.27
N ARG A 94 -8.86 -12.86 5.31
CA ARG A 94 -8.99 -14.29 5.60
C ARG A 94 -7.84 -14.80 6.46
N TRP A 95 -6.59 -14.42 6.13
CA TRP A 95 -5.43 -14.82 6.92
C TRP A 95 -5.43 -14.20 8.32
N THR A 96 -5.84 -12.95 8.44
CA THR A 96 -6.05 -12.28 9.72
C THR A 96 -7.04 -13.05 10.60
N ASP A 97 -8.18 -13.46 10.05
CA ASP A 97 -9.18 -14.26 10.78
C ASP A 97 -8.62 -15.61 11.24
N VAL A 98 -7.87 -16.31 10.37
CA VAL A 98 -7.22 -17.59 10.71
C VAL A 98 -6.21 -17.40 11.84
N LEU A 99 -5.39 -16.36 11.78
CA LEU A 99 -4.40 -16.07 12.82
C LEU A 99 -5.05 -15.68 14.15
N HIS A 100 -6.12 -14.88 14.13
CA HIS A 100 -6.87 -14.55 15.34
C HIS A 100 -7.50 -15.79 15.98
N LYS A 101 -8.06 -16.70 15.16
CA LYS A 101 -8.60 -17.97 15.65
C LYS A 101 -7.52 -18.83 16.28
N CYS A 102 -6.38 -19.01 15.60
CA CYS A 102 -5.25 -19.78 16.12
C CYS A 102 -4.76 -19.21 17.46
N ARG A 103 -4.58 -17.89 17.53
CA ARG A 103 -4.21 -17.20 18.77
C ARG A 103 -5.21 -17.47 19.89
N SER A 104 -6.51 -17.34 19.62
CA SER A 104 -7.55 -17.60 20.62
C SER A 104 -7.55 -19.05 21.11
N GLN A 105 -7.19 -20.01 20.24
CA GLN A 105 -7.07 -21.42 20.61
C GLN A 105 -5.87 -21.64 21.53
N VAL A 106 -4.70 -21.11 21.17
CA VAL A 106 -3.49 -21.18 22.02
C VAL A 106 -3.73 -20.51 23.38
N GLU A 107 -4.39 -19.36 23.42
CA GLU A 107 -4.74 -18.69 24.67
C GLU A 107 -5.73 -19.51 25.53
N ALA A 108 -6.62 -20.29 24.91
CA ALA A 108 -7.52 -21.19 25.63
C ALA A 108 -6.76 -22.40 26.19
N GLU A 109 -5.94 -23.04 25.36
CA GLU A 109 -5.08 -24.17 25.77
C GLU A 109 -4.13 -23.78 26.91
N LEU A 110 -3.54 -22.58 26.86
CA LEU A 110 -2.68 -22.07 27.93
C LEU A 110 -3.45 -21.91 29.26
N ARG A 111 -4.70 -21.44 29.20
CA ARG A 111 -5.56 -21.33 30.40
C ARG A 111 -5.90 -22.71 30.96
N GLU A 112 -6.30 -23.65 30.10
CA GLU A 112 -6.63 -25.02 30.51
C GLU A 112 -5.41 -25.71 31.14
N LEU A 113 -4.24 -25.61 30.50
CA LEU A 113 -3.00 -26.19 31.01
C LEU A 113 -2.58 -25.56 32.35
N SER A 114 -2.77 -24.24 32.52
CA SER A 114 -2.53 -23.55 33.78
C SER A 114 -3.45 -24.03 34.90
N VAL A 115 -4.72 -24.28 34.60
CA VAL A 115 -5.68 -24.80 35.59
C VAL A 115 -5.30 -26.22 35.99
N GLU A 116 -5.03 -27.08 35.01
CA GLU A 116 -4.69 -28.49 35.25
C GLU A 116 -3.39 -28.64 36.05
N LYS A 117 -2.37 -27.83 35.73
CA LYS A 117 -1.13 -27.74 36.52
C LYS A 117 -1.43 -27.40 37.97
N SER A 118 -2.25 -26.38 38.22
CA SER A 118 -2.60 -25.95 39.59
C SER A 118 -3.41 -27.02 40.35
N LEU A 119 -4.30 -27.74 39.67
CA LEU A 119 -5.03 -28.86 40.28
C LEU A 119 -4.07 -30.01 40.65
N THR A 120 -3.14 -30.33 39.75
CA THR A 120 -2.13 -31.38 40.00
C THR A 120 -1.20 -31.02 41.15
N GLU A 121 -0.78 -29.75 41.26
CA GLU A 121 0.00 -29.25 42.40
C GLU A 121 -0.75 -29.43 43.73
N LYS A 122 -2.04 -29.11 43.77
CA LYS A 122 -2.89 -29.34 44.96
C LYS A 122 -3.03 -30.82 45.29
N GLU A 123 -3.14 -31.69 44.29
CA GLU A 123 -3.20 -33.13 44.51
C GLU A 123 -1.90 -33.66 45.13
N ILE A 124 -0.74 -33.17 44.67
CA ILE A 124 0.57 -33.48 45.30
C ILE A 124 0.59 -33.04 46.77
N GLU A 125 0.00 -31.88 47.10
CA GLU A 125 -0.12 -31.43 48.49
C GLU A 125 -0.98 -32.37 49.34
N LEU A 126 -2.11 -32.87 48.80
CA LEU A 126 -2.97 -33.84 49.48
C LEU A 126 -2.24 -35.15 49.77
N TYR A 127 -1.42 -35.64 48.84
CA TYR A 127 -0.63 -36.85 49.04
C TYR A 127 0.35 -36.75 50.22
N ASN A 128 0.80 -35.55 50.60
CA ASN A 128 1.70 -35.40 51.74
C ASN A 128 1.07 -35.92 53.04
N LEU A 129 -0.26 -35.81 53.22
CA LEU A 129 -0.95 -36.41 54.36
C LEU A 129 -0.84 -37.93 54.35
N ASN A 130 -1.03 -38.57 53.19
CA ASN A 130 -0.91 -40.03 53.05
C ASN A 130 0.52 -40.48 53.37
N PHE A 131 1.54 -39.74 52.92
CA PHE A 131 2.93 -40.00 53.30
C PHE A 131 3.15 -39.90 54.81
N THR A 132 2.59 -38.89 55.47
CA THR A 132 2.68 -38.74 56.93
C THR A 132 2.08 -39.96 57.63
N VAL A 133 0.86 -40.35 57.28
CA VAL A 133 0.17 -41.49 57.90
C VAL A 133 0.95 -42.80 57.72
N VAL A 134 1.40 -43.11 56.50
CA VAL A 134 2.13 -44.36 56.24
C VAL A 134 3.48 -44.38 56.99
N ASN A 135 4.21 -43.26 57.00
CA ASN A 135 5.48 -43.16 57.74
C ASN A 135 5.28 -43.23 59.26
N GLU A 136 4.22 -42.63 59.80
CA GLU A 136 3.85 -42.75 61.21
C GLU A 136 3.51 -44.21 61.56
N CYS A 137 2.71 -44.90 60.73
CA CYS A 137 2.40 -46.32 60.92
C CYS A 137 3.66 -47.19 60.90
N LEU A 138 4.61 -46.94 60.00
CA LEU A 138 5.90 -47.64 59.97
C LEU A 138 6.74 -47.33 61.22
N THR A 139 6.82 -46.06 61.62
CA THR A 139 7.57 -45.63 62.82
C THR A 139 7.05 -46.30 64.08
N LEU A 140 5.73 -46.30 64.29
CA LEU A 140 5.09 -46.95 65.44
C LEU A 140 5.33 -48.47 65.47
N ARG A 141 5.54 -49.09 64.30
CA ARG A 141 5.90 -50.51 64.22
C ARG A 141 7.37 -50.74 64.57
N ASP A 142 8.27 -49.86 64.12
CA ASP A 142 9.70 -49.93 64.44
C ASP A 142 9.98 -49.71 65.93
N GLU A 143 9.09 -49.02 66.65
CA GLU A 143 9.15 -48.85 68.10
C GLU A 143 8.77 -50.10 68.91
N LYS A 144 8.16 -51.13 68.28
CA LYS A 144 7.81 -52.38 68.98
C LYS A 144 9.07 -53.11 69.44
N THR A 145 9.00 -53.75 70.60
CA THR A 145 10.14 -54.42 71.23
C THR A 145 9.94 -55.94 71.29
N SER A 146 11.05 -56.70 71.30
CA SER A 146 11.05 -58.16 71.53
C SER A 146 10.26 -58.93 70.46
N ASN A 147 9.47 -59.94 70.86
CA ASN A 147 8.73 -60.82 69.96
C ASN A 147 7.66 -60.11 69.11
N ASP A 148 7.27 -58.89 69.48
CA ASP A 148 6.29 -58.08 68.74
C ASP A 148 6.91 -57.32 67.55
N LEU A 149 8.25 -57.26 67.46
CA LEU A 149 8.96 -56.74 66.29
C LEU A 149 9.06 -57.83 65.22
N CYS A 150 8.04 -57.92 64.37
CA CYS A 150 7.94 -58.93 63.33
C CYS A 150 7.68 -58.30 61.96
N ARG A 151 8.34 -58.84 60.92
CA ARG A 151 8.06 -58.53 59.51
C ARG A 151 6.83 -59.31 59.05
N ASP A 152 5.67 -58.79 59.42
CA ASP A 152 4.38 -59.36 59.08
C ASP A 152 3.88 -58.86 57.71
N ALA A 153 2.73 -59.39 57.29
CA ALA A 153 2.08 -58.96 56.05
C ALA A 153 1.70 -57.47 56.08
N VAL A 154 1.41 -56.89 57.24
CA VAL A 154 1.02 -55.48 57.37
C VAL A 154 2.19 -54.57 57.05
N GLU A 155 3.40 -54.88 57.53
CA GLU A 155 4.61 -54.16 57.15
C GLU A 155 4.89 -54.24 55.64
N ALA A 156 4.67 -55.40 55.03
CA ALA A 156 4.83 -55.57 53.58
C ALA A 156 3.84 -54.71 52.79
N GLU A 157 2.58 -54.65 53.21
CA GLU A 157 1.56 -53.80 52.60
C GLU A 157 1.87 -52.30 52.78
N LEU A 158 2.26 -51.86 53.98
CA LEU A 158 2.65 -50.45 54.23
C LEU A 158 3.85 -50.02 53.37
N ASN A 159 4.86 -50.88 53.22
CA ASN A 159 6.00 -50.61 52.34
C ASN A 159 5.59 -50.58 50.86
N THR A 160 4.58 -51.37 50.47
CA THR A 160 4.05 -51.36 49.10
C THR A 160 3.27 -50.08 48.86
N GLU A 161 2.40 -49.68 49.80
CA GLU A 161 1.69 -48.41 49.77
C GLU A 161 2.66 -47.24 49.66
N LEU A 162 3.70 -47.18 50.49
CA LEU A 162 4.72 -46.13 50.43
C LEU A 162 5.36 -46.03 49.03
N LYS A 163 5.78 -47.16 48.45
CA LYS A 163 6.35 -47.19 47.09
C LYS A 163 5.36 -46.71 46.02
N THR A 164 4.09 -47.06 46.16
CA THR A 164 3.05 -46.58 45.22
C THR A 164 2.85 -45.08 45.34
N LEU A 165 2.81 -44.54 46.56
CA LEU A 165 2.73 -43.09 46.81
C LEU A 165 3.94 -42.35 46.23
N GLU A 166 5.16 -42.86 46.42
CA GLU A 166 6.38 -42.30 45.83
C GLU A 166 6.31 -42.28 44.30
N THR A 167 5.82 -43.37 43.71
CA THR A 167 5.64 -43.48 42.25
C THR A 167 4.65 -42.43 41.74
N PHE A 168 3.50 -42.26 42.40
CA PHE A 168 2.51 -41.26 42.02
C PHE A 168 3.02 -39.84 42.21
N LYS A 169 3.64 -39.52 43.34
CA LYS A 169 4.21 -38.20 43.59
C LYS A 169 5.25 -37.82 42.53
N LYS A 170 6.12 -38.76 42.16
CA LYS A 170 7.09 -38.56 41.08
C LYS A 170 6.38 -38.29 39.75
N MET A 171 5.44 -39.15 39.36
CA MET A 171 4.69 -39.01 38.11
C MET A 171 3.97 -37.66 38.01
N PHE A 172 3.30 -37.22 39.08
CA PHE A 172 2.61 -35.92 39.09
C PHE A 172 3.59 -34.75 39.06
N THR A 173 4.72 -34.84 39.76
CA THR A 173 5.75 -33.80 39.72
C THR A 173 6.33 -33.66 38.31
N ASP A 174 6.62 -34.79 37.64
CA ASP A 174 7.10 -34.79 36.26
C ASP A 174 6.06 -34.16 35.32
N LYS A 175 4.76 -34.43 35.54
CA LYS A 175 3.68 -33.82 34.74
C LYS A 175 3.48 -32.32 34.98
N VAL A 176 3.60 -31.86 36.22
CA VAL A 176 3.59 -30.42 36.54
C VAL A 176 4.75 -29.71 35.86
N GLN A 177 5.93 -30.33 35.85
CA GLN A 177 7.12 -29.79 35.18
C GLN A 177 6.92 -29.74 33.65
N GLU A 178 6.43 -30.83 33.04
CA GLU A 178 6.12 -30.87 31.61
C GLU A 178 5.11 -29.78 31.21
N ALA A 179 4.03 -29.62 31.99
CA ALA A 179 3.03 -28.59 31.77
C ALA A 179 3.64 -27.18 31.87
N TRP A 180 4.51 -26.94 32.86
CA TRP A 180 5.20 -25.66 33.01
C TRP A 180 6.12 -25.34 31.83
N GLU A 181 6.87 -26.33 31.34
CA GLU A 181 7.75 -26.18 30.18
C GLU A 181 6.95 -25.87 28.91
N GLN A 182 5.84 -26.59 28.68
CA GLN A 182 4.94 -26.32 27.57
C GLN A 182 4.35 -24.91 27.63
N MET A 183 3.91 -24.47 28.82
CA MET A 183 3.40 -23.10 29.01
C MET A 183 4.46 -22.05 28.65
N ASN A 184 5.72 -22.24 29.07
CA ASN A 184 6.81 -21.32 28.74
C ASN A 184 7.18 -21.29 27.26
N GLN A 185 6.96 -22.37 26.52
CA GLN A 185 7.18 -22.41 25.07
C GLN A 185 6.07 -21.67 24.31
N LEU A 186 4.86 -21.62 24.86
CA LEU A 186 3.68 -21.01 24.24
C LEU A 186 3.47 -19.53 24.63
N GLN A 187 4.15 -19.04 25.67
CA GLN A 187 4.15 -17.64 26.13
C GLN A 187 5.16 -16.76 25.38
#